data_AF-A0A0W1L907-F1
#
_entry.id   AF-A0A0W1L907-F1
#
_cell.length_a   1.000
_cell.length_b   1.000
_cell.length_c   1.000
_cell.angle_alpha   90.00
_cell.angle_beta   90.00
_cell.angle_gamma   90.00
#
_symmetry.space_group_name_H-M   'P 1'
#
loop_
_entity.id
_entity.type
_entity.pdbx_description
1 polymer ?
#
loop_
_entity_poly.entity_id
_entity_poly.type
_entity_poly.pdbx_seq_one_letter_code
_entity_poly.pdbx_strand_id
1 'polypeptide(L)'
;MSLTNSIEQAINNKLIEKHGEQILVSLNKQDSLISSGLLDSLDFISMLMEIENSLNLDIDFEEADPVQFTSYSGLIQLLSESANA
;
A
#
# COMPACT_ATOMS: atom_id res chain seq x y z
N MET A 1 3.70 -1.11 18.49
CA MET A 1 2.94 -0.61 17.33
C MET A 1 2.40 -1.82 16.59
N SER A 2 1.14 -1.81 16.14
CA SER A 2 0.61 -2.90 15.31
C SER A 2 1.27 -2.83 13.93
N LEU A 3 1.58 -3.98 13.31
CA LEU A 3 2.13 -4.04 11.97
C LEU A 3 1.25 -3.31 10.95
N THR A 4 -0.07 -3.47 11.06
CA THR A 4 -1.05 -2.77 10.22
C THR A 4 -0.83 -1.25 10.26
N ASN A 5 -0.49 -0.68 11.42
CA ASN A 5 -0.19 0.74 11.53
C ASN A 5 1.13 1.09 10.82
N SER A 6 2.15 0.23 10.89
CA SER A 6 3.42 0.44 10.18
C SER A 6 3.25 0.40 8.66
N ILE A 7 2.45 -0.53 8.14
CA ILE A 7 2.08 -0.61 6.73
C ILE A 7 1.32 0.66 6.32
N GLU A 8 0.30 1.04 7.11
CA GLU A 8 -0.50 2.23 6.84
C GLU A 8 0.36 3.49 6.81
N GLN A 9 1.32 3.62 7.72
CA GLN A 9 2.28 4.73 7.73
C GLN A 9 3.20 4.73 6.52
N ALA A 10 3.71 3.57 6.08
CA ALA A 10 4.58 3.50 4.90
C ALA A 10 3.85 3.95 3.62
N ILE A 11 2.61 3.47 3.42
CA ILE A 11 1.77 3.89 2.30
C ILE A 11 1.48 5.39 2.37
N ASN A 12 1.08 5.89 3.55
CA ASN A 12 0.79 7.31 3.74
C ASN A 12 2.01 8.18 3.48
N ASN A 13 3.19 7.79 3.95
CA ASN A 13 4.44 8.52 3.70
C ASN A 13 4.71 8.63 2.20
N LYS A 14 4.54 7.55 1.43
CA LYS A 14 4.72 7.58 -0.03
C LYS A 14 3.74 8.53 -0.72
N LEU A 15 2.48 8.50 -0.30
CA LEU A 15 1.45 9.38 -0.84
C LEU A 15 1.72 10.85 -0.48
N ILE A 16 2.16 11.13 0.74
CA ILE A 16 2.55 12.47 1.19
C ILE A 16 3.77 12.97 0.41
N GLU A 17 4.79 12.14 0.18
CA GLU A 17 5.98 12.55 -0.57
C GLU A 17 5.64 12.97 -2.01
N LYS A 18 4.70 12.28 -2.65
CA LYS A 18 4.35 12.54 -4.06
C LYS A 18 3.30 13.66 -4.22
N HIS A 19 2.31 13.74 -3.33
CA HIS A 19 1.17 14.66 -3.48
C HIS A 19 1.04 15.69 -2.37
N GLY A 20 1.67 15.51 -1.22
CA GLY A 20 1.49 16.31 -0.02
C GLY A 20 0.44 15.76 0.95
N GLU A 21 0.41 16.28 2.18
CA GLU A 21 -0.42 15.77 3.28
C GLU A 21 -1.94 15.83 3.03
N GLN A 22 -2.40 16.78 2.20
CA GLN A 22 -3.81 16.97 1.91
C GLN A 22 -4.45 15.76 1.20
N ILE A 23 -3.65 14.92 0.53
CA ILE A 23 -4.17 13.78 -0.22
C ILE A 23 -4.83 12.74 0.69
N LEU A 24 -4.33 12.61 1.93
CA LEU A 24 -4.84 11.65 2.91
C LEU A 24 -6.26 11.96 3.35
N VAL A 25 -6.68 13.22 3.26
CA VAL A 25 -8.04 13.66 3.60
C VAL A 25 -9.04 13.30 2.50
N SER A 26 -8.61 13.40 1.24
CA SER A 26 -9.43 13.07 0.06
C SER A 26 -9.31 11.61 -0.38
N LEU A 27 -8.43 10.84 0.24
CA LEU A 27 -8.15 9.46 -0.13
C LEU A 27 -9.37 8.57 0.14
N ASN A 28 -9.92 7.98 -0.91
CA ASN A 28 -10.89 6.92 -0.78
C ASN A 28 -10.16 5.59 -0.62
N LYS A 29 -10.29 4.96 0.56
CA LYS A 29 -9.58 3.73 0.89
C LYS A 29 -9.98 2.52 0.03
N GLN A 30 -11.11 2.59 -0.68
CA GLN A 30 -11.58 1.51 -1.57
C GLN A 30 -11.10 1.66 -3.01
N ASP A 31 -10.60 2.83 -3.38
CA ASP A 31 -10.18 3.09 -4.75
C ASP A 31 -8.76 2.58 -4.99
N SER A 32 -8.50 2.13 -6.22
CA SER A 32 -7.16 1.76 -6.65
C SER A 32 -6.25 2.97 -6.60
N LEU A 33 -5.11 2.86 -5.92
CA LEU A 33 -4.07 3.88 -5.86
C LEU A 33 -3.49 4.16 -7.26
N ILE A 34 -3.53 3.17 -8.15
CA ILE A 34 -3.08 3.32 -9.54
C ILE A 34 -4.14 4.00 -10.39
N SER A 35 -5.38 3.50 -10.36
CA SER A 35 -6.46 4.05 -11.20
C SER A 35 -6.89 5.45 -10.78
N SER A 36 -6.73 5.81 -9.51
CA SER A 36 -6.95 7.18 -9.00
C SER A 36 -5.86 8.17 -9.41
N GLY A 37 -4.77 7.71 -10.03
CA GLY A 37 -3.64 8.54 -10.43
C GLY A 37 -2.74 8.97 -9.26
N LEU A 38 -2.92 8.38 -8.07
CA LEU A 38 -2.07 8.64 -6.91
C LEU A 38 -0.68 8.03 -7.08
N LEU A 39 -0.63 6.81 -7.58
CA LEU A 39 0.62 6.13 -7.91
C LEU A 39 0.58 5.72 -9.37
N ASP A 40 1.71 5.75 -10.05
CA ASP A 40 1.86 4.99 -11.28
C ASP A 40 2.29 3.56 -10.94
N SER A 41 2.30 2.68 -11.94
CA SER A 41 2.64 1.28 -11.74
C SER A 41 4.06 1.08 -11.20
N LEU A 42 5.02 1.96 -11.51
CA LEU A 42 6.40 1.85 -11.06
C LEU A 42 6.55 2.31 -9.61
N ASP A 43 5.88 3.40 -9.24
CA ASP A 43 5.86 3.90 -7.88
C ASP A 43 5.12 2.95 -6.94
N PHE A 44 4.06 2.32 -7.44
CA PHE A 44 3.35 1.28 -6.69
C PHE A 44 4.28 0.10 -6.39
N ILE A 45 4.96 -0.46 -7.39
CA ILE A 45 5.93 -1.56 -7.19
C ILE A 45 7.09 -1.13 -6.28
N SER A 46 7.61 0.09 -6.45
CA SER A 46 8.68 0.63 -5.60
C SER A 46 8.23 0.74 -4.14
N MET A 47 7.02 1.21 -3.90
CA MET A 47 6.41 1.26 -2.57
C MET A 47 6.26 -0.14 -1.97
N LEU A 48 5.81 -1.13 -2.74
CA LEU A 48 5.69 -2.50 -2.27
C LEU A 48 7.05 -3.06 -1.83
N MET A 49 8.09 -2.91 -2.65
CA MET A 49 9.45 -3.35 -2.30
C MET A 49 9.99 -2.61 -1.06
N GLU A 50 9.70 -1.31 -0.92
CA GLU A 50 10.11 -0.53 0.25
C GLU A 50 9.43 -1.06 1.53
N ILE A 51 8.14 -1.37 1.46
CA ILE A 51 7.37 -1.93 2.58
C ILE A 51 7.89 -3.33 2.93
N GLU A 52 8.06 -4.18 1.93
CA GLU A 52 8.59 -5.54 2.06
C GLU A 52 9.94 -5.55 2.78
N ASN A 53 10.88 -4.74 2.30
CA ASN A 53 12.22 -4.63 2.91
C ASN A 53 12.18 -3.98 4.30
N SER A 54 11.34 -2.95 4.51
CA SER A 54 11.29 -2.22 5.79
C SER A 54 10.65 -3.04 6.90
N LEU A 55 9.68 -3.89 6.55
CA LEU A 55 8.93 -4.71 7.50
C LEU A 55 9.38 -6.18 7.48
N ASN A 56 10.33 -6.54 6.61
CA ASN A 56 10.80 -7.90 6.38
C ASN A 56 9.63 -8.87 6.12
N LEU A 57 8.72 -8.45 5.24
CA LEU A 57 7.59 -9.25 4.77
C LEU A 57 8.01 -10.03 3.52
N ASP A 58 7.23 -11.04 3.17
CA ASP A 58 7.30 -11.74 1.88
C ASP A 58 5.91 -11.62 1.26
N ILE A 59 5.78 -10.78 0.24
CA ILE A 59 4.46 -10.45 -0.31
C ILE A 59 4.17 -11.37 -1.49
N ASP A 60 3.28 -12.34 -1.26
CA ASP A 60 2.81 -13.21 -2.32
C ASP A 60 1.67 -12.55 -3.11
N PHE A 61 1.90 -12.34 -4.40
CA PHE A 61 0.92 -11.82 -5.35
C PHE A 61 0.36 -12.90 -6.29
N GLU A 62 0.80 -14.16 -6.20
CA GLU A 62 0.39 -15.22 -7.13
C GLU A 62 -1.12 -15.46 -7.10
N GLU A 63 -1.74 -15.43 -5.92
CA GLU A 63 -3.18 -15.60 -5.73
C GLU A 63 -3.92 -14.27 -5.46
N ALA A 64 -3.21 -13.15 -5.41
CA ALA A 64 -3.79 -11.86 -5.07
C ALA A 64 -4.52 -11.23 -6.28
N ASP A 65 -5.78 -10.84 -6.09
CA ASP A 65 -6.54 -10.11 -7.11
C ASP A 65 -5.96 -8.68 -7.30
N PRO A 66 -5.54 -8.29 -8.52
CA PRO A 66 -5.07 -6.94 -8.84
C PRO A 66 -6.01 -5.83 -8.41
N VAL A 67 -7.32 -6.07 -8.45
CA VAL A 67 -8.29 -5.06 -7.99
C VAL A 67 -8.21 -4.88 -6.48
N GLN A 68 -7.99 -5.97 -5.73
CA GLN A 68 -7.87 -5.93 -4.28
C GLN A 68 -6.55 -5.28 -3.85
N PHE A 69 -5.41 -5.78 -4.34
CA PHE A 69 -4.11 -5.32 -3.85
C PHE A 69 -3.73 -3.91 -4.35
N THR A 70 -4.35 -3.40 -5.41
CA THR A 70 -4.10 -2.02 -5.86
C THR A 70 -4.91 -0.99 -5.10
N SER A 71 -5.94 -1.40 -4.35
CA SER A 71 -6.69 -0.51 -3.45
C SER A 71 -5.95 -0.28 -2.14
N TYR A 72 -6.13 0.88 -1.52
CA TYR A 72 -5.45 1.18 -0.25
C TYR A 72 -5.81 0.19 0.87
N SER A 73 -7.10 -0.09 1.05
CA SER A 73 -7.58 -1.02 2.08
C SER A 73 -7.18 -2.46 1.79
N GLY A 74 -7.33 -2.92 0.54
CA GLY A 74 -6.96 -4.26 0.13
C GLY A 74 -5.45 -4.49 0.19
N LEU A 75 -4.64 -3.47 -0.10
CA LEU A 75 -3.20 -3.55 0.09
C LEU A 75 -2.82 -3.73 1.57
N ILE A 76 -3.40 -2.92 2.45
CA ILE A 76 -3.13 -3.05 3.90
C ILE A 76 -3.55 -4.43 4.40
N GLN A 77 -4.68 -4.95 3.93
CA GLN A 77 -5.15 -6.26 4.29
C GLN A 77 -4.18 -7.35 3.81
N LEU A 78 -3.83 -7.35 2.52
CA LEU A 78 -2.89 -8.32 1.94
C LEU A 78 -1.59 -8.36 2.74
N LEU A 79 -0.97 -7.20 2.96
CA LEU A 79 0.30 -7.10 3.68
C LEU A 79 0.18 -7.48 5.16
N SER A 80 -0.98 -7.25 5.78
CA SER A 80 -1.23 -7.69 7.16
C SER A 80 -1.41 -9.21 7.25
N GLU A 81 -1.94 -9.85 6.21
CA GLU A 81 -2.06 -11.31 6.11
C GLU A 81 -0.69 -11.96 5.88
N SER A 82 0.12 -11.41 4.97
CA SER A 82 1.49 -11.89 4.65
C SER A 82 2.40 -11.98 5.87
N ALA A 83 2.17 -11.13 6.87
CA ALA A 83 2.99 -11.09 8.08
C ALA A 83 2.55 -12.04 9.20
N ASN A 84 1.33 -12.57 9.09
CA ASN A 84 0.80 -13.58 10.02
C ASN A 84 0.89 -15.00 9.44
N ALA A 85 1.40 -15.13 8.21
CA ALA A 85 1.57 -16.39 7.49
C ALA A 85 2.84 -17.14 7.92
#